data_AF-A0A644ZNN1-F1
#
_entry.id   AF-A0A644ZNN1-F1
#
_cell.length_a   1.000
_cell.length_b   1.000
_cell.length_c   1.000
_cell.angle_alpha   90.00
_cell.angle_beta   90.00
_cell.angle_gamma   90.00
#
_symmetry.space_group_name_H-M   'P 1'
#
loop_
_entity.id
_entity.type
_entity.pdbx_description
1 polymer ?
#
loop_
_entity_poly.entity_id
_entity_poly.type
_entity_poly.pdbx_seq_one_letter_code
_entity_poly.pdbx_strand_id
1 'polypeptide(L)' 'MGHAVLHEGENILFLSNNTLAVTERYERQANLFAAELLLDDYIFKEYQGCTLEHISKCSCIPYNLVRYKAKNLDDDTL' A
#
# COMPACT_ATOMS: atom_id res chain seq x y z
N MET A 1 22.85 5.29 9.39
CA MET A 1 23.34 4.30 8.42
C MET A 1 22.12 3.69 7.78
N GLY A 2 21.71 4.33 6.68
CA GLY A 2 20.48 4.02 5.97
C GLY A 2 20.69 2.77 5.13
N HIS A 3 20.08 1.68 5.56
CA HIS A 3 19.86 0.53 4.69
C HIS A 3 18.61 0.81 3.88
N ALA A 4 18.73 1.79 2.98
CA ALA A 4 17.89 1.86 1.80
C ALA A 4 18.32 0.70 0.89
N VAL A 5 17.97 -0.52 1.29
CA VAL A 5 17.86 -1.63 0.35
C VAL A 5 16.49 -1.46 -0.29
N LEU A 6 16.41 -0.39 -1.08
CA LEU A 6 15.27 -0.07 -1.91
C LEU A 6 15.29 -1.13 -3.02
N HIS A 7 14.29 -2.01 -3.02
CA HIS A 7 14.00 -2.87 -4.17
C HIS A 7 13.89 -1.94 -5.39
N GLU A 8 14.88 -2.04 -6.27
CA GLU A 8 15.22 -1.07 -7.31
C GLU A 8 14.32 -1.23 -8.54
N GLY A 9 13.01 -0.97 -8.39
CA GLY A 9 12.08 -1.11 -9.52
C GLY A 9 10.83 -0.24 -9.46
N GLU A 10 10.12 -0.21 -8.33
CA GLU A 10 8.68 0.09 -8.40
C GLU A 10 8.28 1.50 -7.92
N ASN A 11 9.12 2.19 -7.14
CA ASN A 11 8.67 3.41 -6.45
C ASN A 11 8.94 4.73 -7.20
N ILE A 12 9.90 4.76 -8.14
CA ILE A 12 10.33 6.02 -8.79
C ILE A 12 9.68 6.20 -10.18
N LEU A 13 9.35 5.12 -10.88
CA LEU A 13 8.72 5.19 -12.21
C LEU A 13 7.28 5.72 -12.17
N PHE A 14 6.62 5.63 -11.02
CA PHE A 14 5.20 5.93 -10.90
C PHE A 14 4.88 7.44 -10.88
N LEU A 15 5.80 8.26 -10.38
CA LEU A 15 5.57 9.71 -10.28
C LEU A 15 5.81 10.44 -11.62
N SER A 16 6.46 9.79 -12.60
CA SER A 16 7.00 10.49 -13.78
C SER A 16 6.08 10.55 -15.01
N ASN A 17 5.08 9.68 -15.19
CA ASN A 17 4.58 9.46 -16.57
C ASN A 17 3.27 10.14 -16.96
N ASN A 18 2.41 10.62 -16.06
CA ASN A 18 1.12 11.11 -16.56
C ASN A 18 0.65 12.29 -15.73
N THR A 19 0.81 13.51 -16.26
CA THR A 19 0.46 14.74 -15.54
C THR A 19 -0.95 15.25 -15.87
N LEU A 20 -1.71 14.68 -16.83
CA LEU A 20 -2.86 15.43 -17.38
C LEU A 20 -4.10 14.68 -17.91
N ALA A 21 -4.35 13.38 -17.69
CA ALA A 21 -5.49 12.73 -18.38
C ALA A 21 -6.35 11.66 -17.68
N VAL A 22 -6.13 11.31 -16.41
CA VAL A 22 -6.72 10.05 -15.88
C VAL A 22 -7.08 10.06 -14.38
N THR A 23 -7.89 11.03 -13.95
CA THR A 23 -8.30 11.25 -12.54
C THR A 23 -8.65 9.97 -11.76
N GLU A 24 -9.45 9.05 -12.33
CA GLU A 24 -9.86 7.82 -11.64
C GLU A 24 -8.72 6.78 -11.46
N ARG A 25 -7.77 6.72 -12.41
CA ARG A 25 -6.63 5.81 -12.27
C ARG A 25 -5.67 6.34 -11.20
N TYR A 26 -5.47 7.66 -11.10
CA TYR A 26 -4.67 8.22 -10.02
C TYR A 26 -5.29 8.05 -8.65
N GLU A 27 -6.62 8.09 -8.50
CA GLU A 27 -7.23 7.84 -7.18
C GLU A 27 -6.90 6.45 -6.66
N ARG A 28 -7.02 5.42 -7.51
CA ARG A 28 -6.63 4.05 -7.16
C ARG A 28 -5.14 3.96 -6.83
N GLN A 29 -4.33 4.58 -7.66
CA GLN A 29 -2.88 4.60 -7.55
C GLN A 29 -2.38 5.36 -6.30
N ALA A 30 -3.01 6.48 -5.96
CA ALA A 30 -2.74 7.28 -4.77
C ALA A 30 -3.20 6.56 -3.50
N ASN A 31 -4.35 5.89 -3.56
CA ASN A 31 -4.81 5.04 -2.45
C ASN A 31 -3.86 3.88 -2.19
N LEU A 32 -3.36 3.23 -3.25
CA LEU A 32 -2.35 2.20 -3.13
C LEU A 32 -1.05 2.78 -2.55
N PHE A 33 -0.55 3.88 -3.12
CA PHE A 33 0.64 4.55 -2.62
C PHE A 33 0.53 4.95 -1.15
N ALA A 34 -0.61 5.51 -0.74
CA ALA A 34 -0.86 5.85 0.66
C ALA A 34 -0.94 4.59 1.54
N ALA A 35 -1.50 3.49 1.04
CA ALA A 35 -1.52 2.22 1.75
C ALA A 35 -0.10 1.69 1.98
N GLU A 36 0.72 1.65 0.93
CA GLU A 36 2.12 1.21 0.98
C GLU A 36 3.00 2.11 1.85
N LEU A 37 2.74 3.42 1.83
CA LEU A 37 3.47 4.39 2.64
C LEU A 37 3.12 4.30 4.12
N LEU A 38 1.85 4.03 4.45
CA LEU A 38 1.36 4.02 5.83
C LEU A 38 1.41 2.64 6.48
N LEU A 39 1.34 1.56 5.69
CA LEU A 39 1.35 0.18 6.16
C LEU A 39 2.60 -0.52 5.65
N ASP A 40 3.37 -1.06 6.58
CA ASP A 40 4.50 -1.94 6.25
C ASP A 40 4.04 -3.26 5.61
N ASP A 41 4.87 -3.86 4.76
CA ASP A 41 4.55 -5.14 4.09
C ASP A 41 4.38 -6.29 5.09
N TYR A 42 5.03 -6.18 6.23
CA TYR A 42 4.93 -7.14 7.32
C TYR A 42 3.79 -6.83 8.30
N ILE A 43 3.02 -5.75 8.14
CA ILE A 43 1.93 -5.42 9.07
C ILE A 43 0.92 -6.58 9.19
N PHE A 44 0.56 -7.22 8.07
CA PHE A 44 -0.37 -8.35 8.08
C PHE A 44 0.25 -9.62 8.66
N LYS A 45 1.58 -9.71 8.65
CA LYS A 45 2.34 -10.79 9.27
C LYS A 45 2.53 -10.56 10.78
N GLU A 46 2.67 -9.31 11.23
CA GLU A 46 2.71 -8.94 12.65
C GLU A 46 1.34 -9.11 13.31
N TYR A 47 0.27 -8.74 12.61
CA TYR A 47 -1.11 -8.91 13.06
C TYR A 47 -1.76 -10.17 12.47
N GLN A 48 -0.97 -11.23 12.23
CA GLN A 48 -1.47 -12.46 11.61
C GLN A 48 -2.57 -13.09 12.49
N GLY A 49 -3.77 -13.27 11.92
CA GLY A 49 -4.94 -13.75 12.64
C GLY A 49 -5.83 -12.66 13.25
N CYS A 50 -5.45 -11.38 13.15
CA CYS A 50 -6.32 -10.25 13.45
C CYS A 50 -7.20 -9.87 12.25
N THR A 51 -8.36 -9.25 12.52
CA THR A 51 -9.23 -8.72 11.47
C THR A 51 -8.68 -7.40 10.92
N LEU A 52 -8.99 -7.09 9.66
CA LEU A 52 -8.61 -5.83 9.01
C LEU A 52 -9.10 -4.60 9.79
N GLU A 53 -10.25 -4.70 10.47
CA GLU A 53 -10.75 -3.64 11.36
C GLU A 53 -9.86 -3.42 12.59
N HIS A 54 -9.30 -4.50 13.15
CA HIS A 54 -8.35 -4.40 14.25
C HIS A 54 -7.07 -3.72 13.79
N ILE A 55 -6.53 -4.12 12.63
CA ILE A 55 -5.32 -3.52 12.03
C ILE A 55 -5.55 -2.04 11.74
N SER A 56 -6.72 -1.69 11.21
CA SER A 56 -7.13 -0.30 10.96
C SER A 56 -7.12 0.54 12.24
N LYS A 57 -7.68 0.02 13.34
CA LYS A 57 -7.68 0.71 14.64
C LYS A 57 -6.28 0.81 15.24
N CYS A 58 -5.49 -0.27 15.19
CA CYS A 58 -4.13 -0.31 15.74
C CYS A 58 -3.18 0.62 14.98
N SER A 59 -3.26 0.65 13.66
CA SER A 59 -2.40 1.48 12.82
C SER A 59 -2.94 2.91 12.63
N CYS A 60 -4.14 3.20 13.16
CA CYS A 60 -4.85 4.46 12.98
C CYS A 60 -5.06 4.84 11.49
N ILE A 61 -5.22 3.83 10.64
CA ILE A 61 -5.37 3.96 9.19
C ILE A 61 -6.80 3.61 8.81
N PRO A 62 -7.45 4.34 7.89
CA PRO A 62 -8.81 4.04 7.47
C PRO A 62 -8.93 2.63 6.90
N TYR A 63 -9.97 1.91 7.33
CA TYR A 63 -10.25 0.53 6.94
C TYR A 63 -10.21 0.30 5.42
N ASN A 64 -10.67 1.29 4.63
CA ASN A 64 -10.65 1.22 3.17
C ASN A 64 -9.24 1.03 2.60
N LEU A 65 -8.23 1.68 3.22
CA LEU A 65 -6.83 1.62 2.80
C LEU A 65 -6.20 0.28 3.18
N VAL A 66 -6.45 -0.18 4.41
CA VAL A 66 -6.01 -1.51 4.90
C VAL A 66 -6.57 -2.62 4.04
N ARG A 67 -7.85 -2.53 3.68
CA ARG A 67 -8.50 -3.46 2.76
C ARG A 67 -7.92 -3.37 1.34
N TYR A 68 -7.52 -2.17 0.90
CA TYR A 68 -6.87 -2.01 -0.40
C TYR A 68 -5.54 -2.76 -0.44
N LYS A 69 -4.68 -2.57 0.58
CA LYS A 69 -3.39 -3.28 0.65
C LYS A 69 -3.58 -4.80 0.74
N ALA A 70 -4.48 -5.28 1.60
CA ALA A 70 -4.79 -6.71 1.71
C ALA A 70 -5.19 -7.32 0.35
N LYS A 71 -6.08 -6.65 -0.39
CA LYS A 71 -6.47 -7.10 -1.73
C LYS A 71 -5.33 -7.12 -2.76
N ASN A 72 -4.35 -6.21 -2.65
CA ASN A 72 -3.21 -6.19 -3.57
C ASN A 72 -2.21 -7.30 -3.21
N LEU A 73 -2.04 -7.62 -1.92
CA LEU A 73 -1.21 -8.73 -1.46
C LEU A 73 -1.74 -10.10 -1.91
N ASP A 74 -3.08 -10.27 -1.96
CA ASP A 74 -3.69 -11.49 -2.49
C ASP A 74 -3.49 -11.66 -4.02
N ASP A 75 -3.34 -10.56 -4.76
CA ASP A 75 -3.23 -10.53 -6.24
C ASP A 75 -1.83 -10.97 -6.73
N ASP A 76 -0.78 -10.74 -5.93
CA ASP A 76 0.61 -11.17 -6.24
C ASP A 76 0.83 -12.69 -6.08
N THR A 77 -0.15 -13.42 -5.52
CA THR A 77 -0.08 -14.87 -5.29
C THR A 77 -0.61 -15.76 -6.44
N LEU A 78 -0.83 -15.24 -7.65
CA LEU A 78 -1.29 -16.03 -8.81
C LEU A 78 -0.20 -16.29 -9.87
#